data_AF-A0A2S8FUD3-F1
#
_entry.id   AF-A0A2S8FUD3-F1
#
_cell.length_a   1.000
_cell.length_b   1.000
_cell.length_c   1.000
_cell.angle_alpha   90.00
_cell.angle_beta   90.00
_cell.angle_gamma   90.00
#
_symmetry.space_group_name_H-M   'P 1'
#
loop_
_entity.id
_entity.type
_entity.pdbx_description
1 polymer ?
#
loop_
_entity_poly.entity_id
_entity_poly.type
_entity_poly.pdbx_seq_one_letter_code
_entity_poly.pdbx_strand_id
1 'polypeptide(L)'
;MSISPLALLLLGVLFAGFVGIMILLIALAGKHGGKIAAGLGAAVLLGLMLLCSGFWMLRTSHTTVQSATTLPMEVPAYSEVEYGETVARAPIGANSARKESLVWPSVKKTVTEMSGEIDRPMPVSAESHIDSPLTPEEVTASTGKTIGQFAGSVYQEFRNQLKSGKLDLDPSKIIPPGRPSWVEQEPHWGHDQTYYVAVSSGPYDRGMDCRRALDLEISKAIDQFAVELTGSDDAPTLIGDDLATIKEAVAMESYQEELTPSFGVMHQWHSLLKFDPAIQEQIRQFWYAQQRISRVVYIGTGFLFLLGLMSIFYAGMSLTGQGSRISPALVSAGSVAALGGLIAAGVIFVRSFPML
;
A
#
# COMPACT_ATOMS: atom_id res chain seq x y z
N MET A 1 9.57 2.96 5.08
CA MET A 1 8.73 2.72 6.29
C MET A 1 8.67 3.96 7.18
N SER A 2 7.69 4.83 6.95
CA SER A 2 7.28 5.83 7.93
C SER A 2 6.63 5.09 9.11
N ILE A 3 7.14 5.30 10.33
CA ILE A 3 6.46 4.80 11.53
C ILE A 3 5.11 5.52 11.58
N SER A 4 4.01 4.77 11.49
CA SER A 4 2.69 5.38 11.48
C SER A 4 2.50 6.21 12.77
N PRO A 5 1.93 7.42 12.69
CA PRO A 5 1.73 8.26 13.86
C PRO A 5 0.87 7.55 14.92
N LEU A 6 0.01 6.63 14.49
CA LEU A 6 -0.81 5.78 15.34
C LEU A 6 0.05 4.79 16.17
N ALA A 7 1.08 4.20 15.57
CA ALA A 7 2.02 3.33 16.30
C ALA A 7 2.83 4.11 17.35
N LEU A 8 3.24 5.34 17.03
CA LEU A 8 3.89 6.24 17.99
C LEU A 8 2.97 6.62 19.16
N LEU A 9 1.69 6.87 18.87
CA LEU A 9 0.70 7.20 19.89
C LEU A 9 0.44 6.00 20.81
N LEU A 10 0.31 4.80 20.24
CA LEU A 10 0.09 3.56 20.98
C LEU A 10 1.30 3.21 21.87
N LEU A 11 2.52 3.41 21.35
CA LEU A 11 3.75 3.29 22.13
C LEU A 11 3.80 4.30 23.28
N GLY A 12 3.41 5.55 23.03
CA GLY A 12 3.35 6.60 24.05
C GLY A 12 2.34 6.29 25.16
N VAL A 13 1.15 5.78 24.81
CA VAL A 13 0.12 5.37 25.77
C VAL A 13 0.59 4.17 26.61
N LEU A 14 1.22 3.18 25.99
CA LEU A 14 1.82 2.05 26.71
C LEU A 14 2.91 2.50 27.67
N PHE A 15 3.78 3.42 27.24
CA PHE A 15 4.84 3.97 28.09
C PHE A 15 4.27 4.76 29.27
N ALA A 16 3.29 5.63 29.04
CA ALA A 16 2.62 6.39 30.09
C ALA A 16 1.89 5.48 31.09
N GLY A 17 1.21 4.43 30.60
CA GLY A 17 0.59 3.41 31.44
C GLY A 17 1.60 2.67 32.31
N PHE A 18 2.73 2.27 31.73
CA PHE A 18 3.81 1.61 32.46
C PHE A 18 4.40 2.51 33.55
N VAL A 19 4.67 3.78 33.24
CA VAL A 19 5.16 4.77 34.21
C VAL A 19 4.14 5.00 35.33
N GLY A 20 2.85 5.09 35.01
CA GLY A 20 1.78 5.22 36.00
C GLY A 20 1.72 4.03 36.97
N ILE A 21 1.80 2.81 36.45
CA ILE A 21 1.87 1.58 37.27
C ILE A 21 3.12 1.60 38.15
N MET A 22 4.27 2.01 37.62
CA MET A 22 5.51 2.12 38.38
C MET A 22 5.40 3.10 39.56
N ILE A 23 4.85 4.29 39.33
CA ILE A 23 4.66 5.31 40.38
C ILE A 23 3.69 4.77 41.46
N LEU A 24 2.61 4.10 41.06
CA LEU A 24 1.67 3.49 41.98
C LEU A 24 2.34 2.42 42.86
N LEU A 25 3.17 1.56 42.26
CA LEU A 25 3.91 0.52 42.97
C LEU A 25 4.93 1.12 43.96
N ILE A 26 5.64 2.18 43.59
CA ILE A 26 6.56 2.90 44.48
C ILE A 26 5.80 3.53 45.64
N ALA A 27 4.65 4.17 45.38
CA ALA A 27 3.82 4.78 46.41
C ALA A 27 3.27 3.73 47.40
N LEU A 28 2.86 2.56 46.91
CA LEU A 28 2.41 1.44 47.74
C LEU A 28 3.55 0.83 48.57
N ALA A 29 4.74 0.72 47.99
CA ALA A 29 5.93 0.20 48.66
C ALA A 29 6.40 1.09 49.82
N GLY A 30 6.16 2.40 49.75
CA GLY A 30 6.45 3.33 50.85
C GLY A 30 5.60 3.11 52.10
N LYS A 31 4.45 2.44 52.00
CA LYS A 31 3.49 2.28 53.10
C LYS A 31 3.69 0.99 53.93
N HIS A 32 4.38 -0.01 53.39
CA HIS A 32 4.59 -1.31 54.04
C HIS A 32 6.07 -1.76 53.96
N GLY A 33 6.90 -1.32 54.92
CA GLY A 33 8.20 -1.94 55.28
C GLY A 33 9.19 -2.26 54.14
N GLY A 34 10.25 -1.45 54.00
CA GLY A 34 11.18 -1.37 52.86
C GLY A 34 11.94 -2.63 52.38
N LYS A 35 11.69 -3.83 52.91
CA LYS A 35 12.31 -5.07 52.42
C LYS A 35 11.58 -5.66 51.20
N ILE A 36 10.26 -5.50 51.11
CA ILE A 36 9.47 -5.98 49.95
C ILE A 36 9.64 -5.04 48.75
N ALA A 37 9.84 -3.74 49.03
CA ALA A 37 10.10 -2.70 48.05
C ALA A 37 11.35 -2.98 47.18
N ALA A 38 12.43 -3.48 47.80
CA ALA A 38 13.68 -3.74 47.10
C ALA A 38 13.57 -4.90 46.09
N GLY A 39 12.86 -5.98 46.45
CA GLY A 39 12.64 -7.12 45.57
C GLY A 39 11.75 -6.78 44.37
N LEU A 40 10.69 -6.01 44.61
CA LEU A 40 9.79 -5.58 43.54
C LEU A 40 10.46 -4.59 42.59
N GLY A 41 11.24 -3.65 43.12
CA GLY A 41 12.01 -2.69 42.31
C GLY A 41 13.03 -3.38 41.40
N ALA A 42 13.73 -4.40 41.90
CA ALA A 42 14.68 -5.19 41.10
C ALA A 42 13.98 -5.97 39.97
N ALA A 43 12.83 -6.59 40.25
CA ALA A 43 12.06 -7.32 39.23
C ALA A 43 11.57 -6.39 38.11
N VAL A 44 11.13 -5.17 38.44
CA VAL A 44 10.68 -4.19 37.45
C VAL A 44 11.84 -3.64 36.63
N LEU A 45 12.99 -3.35 37.26
CA LEU A 45 14.20 -2.94 36.53
C LEU A 45 14.66 -4.02 35.54
N LEU A 46 14.56 -5.30 35.92
CA LEU A 46 14.94 -6.43 35.08
C LEU A 46 13.95 -6.59 33.91
N GLY A 47 12.64 -6.43 34.16
CA GLY A 47 11.62 -6.36 33.11
C GLY A 47 11.83 -5.20 32.13
N LEU A 48 12.24 -4.03 32.63
CA LEU A 48 12.52 -2.86 31.81
C LEU A 48 13.80 -3.02 30.98
N MET A 49 14.84 -3.65 31.54
CA MET A 49 16.05 -4.05 30.81
C MET A 49 15.74 -5.03 29.67
N LEU A 50 14.86 -6.02 29.89
CA LEU A 50 14.44 -6.96 28.86
C LEU A 50 13.63 -6.27 27.76
N LEU A 51 12.72 -5.36 28.12
CA LEU A 51 11.96 -4.56 27.15
C LEU A 51 12.87 -3.63 26.34
N CYS A 52 13.81 -2.93 26.98
CA CYS A 52 14.78 -2.08 26.31
C CYS A 52 15.70 -2.89 25.39
N SER A 53 16.13 -4.08 25.81
CA SER A 53 16.96 -4.97 24.99
C SER A 53 16.20 -5.49 23.76
N GLY A 54 14.93 -5.89 23.94
CA GLY A 54 14.06 -6.29 22.83
C GLY A 54 13.79 -5.16 21.84
N PHE A 55 13.52 -3.94 22.34
CA PHE A 55 13.33 -2.76 21.50
C PHE A 55 14.62 -2.37 20.75
N TRP A 56 15.78 -2.49 21.40
CA TRP A 56 17.07 -2.21 20.78
C TRP A 56 17.39 -3.23 19.68
N MET A 57 17.11 -4.52 19.89
CA MET A 57 17.20 -5.55 18.84
C MET A 57 16.25 -5.27 17.67
N LEU A 58 15.02 -4.83 17.92
CA LEU A 58 14.09 -4.46 16.85
C LEU A 58 14.63 -3.29 16.01
N ARG A 59 15.23 -2.29 16.66
CA ARG A 59 15.79 -1.11 15.99
C ARG A 59 17.07 -1.41 15.22
N THR A 60 17.92 -2.30 15.71
CA THR A 60 19.14 -2.70 14.99
C THR A 60 18.87 -3.72 13.89
N SER A 61 17.71 -4.37 13.91
CA SER A 61 17.24 -5.28 12.84
C SER A 61 16.73 -4.55 11.60
N HIS A 62 16.92 -3.24 11.46
CA HIS A 62 16.88 -2.61 10.15
C HIS A 62 18.00 -3.21 9.32
N THR A 63 17.68 -4.34 8.69
CA THR A 63 18.40 -4.89 7.56
C THR A 63 18.38 -3.77 6.54
N THR A 64 19.48 -3.03 6.46
CA THR A 64 19.86 -2.35 5.23
C THR A 64 19.79 -3.43 4.17
N VAL A 65 18.68 -3.45 3.43
CA VAL A 65 18.64 -4.11 2.14
C VAL A 65 19.79 -3.46 1.41
N GLN A 66 20.93 -4.16 1.34
CA GLN A 66 21.96 -3.81 0.39
C GLN A 66 21.23 -3.89 -0.93
N SER A 67 20.81 -2.74 -1.47
CA SER A 67 20.44 -2.61 -2.85
C SER A 67 21.54 -3.32 -3.59
N ALA A 68 21.21 -4.49 -4.15
CA ALA A 68 22.18 -5.30 -4.86
C ALA A 68 22.83 -4.34 -5.83
N THR A 69 24.11 -4.05 -5.60
CA THR A 69 24.91 -3.18 -6.45
C THR A 69 24.68 -3.72 -7.84
N THR A 70 23.90 -2.97 -8.63
CA THR A 70 23.66 -3.23 -10.03
C THR A 70 25.05 -3.20 -10.64
N LEU A 71 25.64 -4.39 -10.78
CA LEU A 71 26.82 -4.54 -11.62
C LEU A 71 26.41 -3.95 -12.96
N PRO A 72 27.19 -3.03 -13.54
CA PRO A 72 26.88 -2.49 -14.84
C PRO A 72 26.76 -3.68 -15.77
N MET A 73 25.53 -4.00 -16.16
CA MET A 73 25.26 -4.99 -17.18
C MET A 73 25.89 -4.39 -18.43
N GLU A 74 27.06 -4.92 -18.77
CA GLU A 74 27.77 -4.60 -20.00
C GLU A 74 26.82 -5.00 -21.13
N VAL A 75 26.05 -4.03 -21.61
CA VAL A 75 25.17 -4.17 -22.76
C VAL A 75 26.09 -4.57 -23.90
N PRO A 76 26.02 -5.81 -24.42
CA PRO A 76 26.78 -6.13 -25.61
C PRO A 76 26.31 -5.15 -26.68
N ALA A 77 27.25 -4.36 -27.19
CA ALA A 77 27.00 -3.48 -28.31
C ALA A 77 26.35 -4.31 -29.41
N TYR A 78 25.07 -4.06 -29.67
CA TYR A 78 24.38 -4.64 -30.82
C TYR A 78 25.20 -4.23 -32.04
N SER A 79 25.90 -5.20 -32.63
CA SER A 79 26.47 -5.05 -33.96
C SER A 79 25.34 -4.61 -34.88
N GLU A 80 25.50 -3.44 -35.49
CA GLU A 80 24.68 -2.99 -36.60
C GLU A 80 24.48 -4.18 -37.55
N VAL A 81 23.24 -4.66 -37.65
CA VAL A 81 22.86 -5.55 -38.74
C VAL A 81 22.81 -4.63 -39.96
N GLU A 82 23.91 -4.67 -40.69
CA GLU A 82 24.14 -4.06 -41.98
C GLU A 82 23.00 -4.46 -42.93
N TYR A 83 22.00 -3.56 -43.07
CA TYR A 83 21.03 -3.66 -44.15
C TYR A 83 21.81 -3.42 -45.45
N GLY A 84 22.05 -4.50 -46.18
CA GLY A 84 22.65 -4.48 -47.51
C GLY A 84 21.78 -3.69 -48.48
N GLU A 85 22.08 -2.40 -48.60
CA GLU A 85 21.55 -1.53 -49.65
C GLU A 85 22.53 -1.55 -50.83
N THR A 86 22.32 -2.50 -51.74
CA THR A 86 22.98 -2.49 -53.05
C THR A 86 22.37 -1.38 -53.91
N VAL A 87 22.91 -0.17 -53.83
CA VAL A 87 22.72 0.86 -54.86
C VAL A 87 24.09 1.40 -55.28
N ALA A 88 24.48 1.01 -56.49
CA ALA A 88 25.66 1.50 -57.17
C ALA A 88 25.54 2.99 -57.53
N ARG A 89 26.48 3.84 -57.09
CA ARG A 89 27.00 4.95 -57.92
C ARG A 89 28.27 5.64 -57.38
N ALA A 90 29.30 5.55 -58.22
CA ALA A 90 30.37 6.52 -58.55
C ALA A 90 31.37 7.03 -57.47
N PRO A 91 32.69 7.03 -57.79
CA PRO A 91 33.73 7.55 -56.90
C PRO A 91 34.02 9.03 -57.19
N ILE A 92 33.98 9.88 -56.17
CA ILE A 92 34.58 11.22 -56.22
C ILE A 92 35.28 11.51 -54.89
N GLY A 93 36.59 11.76 -55.00
CA GLY A 93 37.22 12.88 -54.30
C GLY A 93 37.65 12.65 -52.87
N ALA A 94 38.94 12.29 -52.72
CA ALA A 94 39.73 12.60 -51.56
C ALA A 94 39.60 14.08 -51.17
N ASN A 95 39.40 14.38 -49.89
CA ASN A 95 40.17 15.42 -49.21
C ASN A 95 39.90 15.52 -47.70
N SER A 96 41.03 15.65 -47.00
CA SER A 96 41.28 16.57 -45.91
C SER A 96 40.67 16.32 -44.53
N ALA A 97 41.58 15.92 -43.65
CA ALA A 97 41.56 16.07 -42.21
C ALA A 97 40.88 17.36 -41.72
N ARG A 98 39.98 17.20 -40.74
CA ARG A 98 39.61 18.26 -39.80
C ARG A 98 39.25 17.64 -38.44
N LYS A 99 40.21 17.67 -37.52
CA LYS A 99 39.98 17.44 -36.08
C LYS A 99 39.37 18.72 -35.52
N GLU A 100 38.09 18.72 -35.21
CA GLU A 100 37.48 19.75 -34.36
C GLU A 100 37.11 19.13 -33.01
N SER A 101 37.84 19.58 -31.99
CA SER A 101 37.59 19.32 -30.58
C SER A 101 36.33 20.07 -30.15
N LEU A 102 35.25 19.34 -29.88
CA LEU A 102 34.03 19.89 -29.32
C LEU A 102 34.18 20.02 -27.80
N VAL A 103 34.50 21.24 -27.34
CA VAL A 103 34.46 21.65 -25.94
C VAL A 103 33.02 22.07 -25.63
N TRP A 104 32.36 21.36 -24.71
CA TRP A 104 31.05 21.75 -24.18
C TRP A 104 31.21 22.85 -23.13
N PRO A 105 30.50 23.98 -23.21
CA PRO A 105 30.51 24.98 -22.16
C PRO A 105 29.61 24.55 -20.99
N SER A 106 30.20 24.59 -19.80
CA SER A 106 29.53 24.36 -18.52
C SER A 106 28.52 25.47 -18.25
N VAL A 107 27.23 25.12 -18.24
CA VAL A 107 26.12 26.04 -17.92
C VAL A 107 26.06 26.23 -16.41
N LYS A 108 26.55 27.38 -15.92
CA LYS A 108 26.27 27.87 -14.57
C LYS A 108 24.81 28.30 -14.48
N LYS A 109 24.02 27.60 -13.69
CA LYS A 109 22.62 27.91 -13.40
C LYS A 109 22.58 28.97 -12.29
N THR A 110 22.45 30.24 -12.68
CA THR A 110 22.12 31.34 -11.77
C THR A 110 20.64 31.25 -11.43
N VAL A 111 20.32 30.88 -10.19
CA VAL A 111 18.95 30.94 -9.65
C VAL A 111 18.69 32.38 -9.26
N THR A 112 17.92 33.10 -10.08
CA THR A 112 17.36 34.40 -9.74
C THR A 112 16.04 34.17 -9.01
N GLU A 113 16.07 34.45 -7.71
CA GLU A 113 14.93 34.55 -6.82
C GLU A 113 14.10 35.79 -7.24
N MET A 114 12.91 35.58 -7.79
CA MET A 114 11.91 36.63 -7.96
C MET A 114 10.79 36.39 -6.95
N SER A 115 10.88 37.09 -5.82
CA SER A 115 9.78 37.30 -4.90
C SER A 115 8.82 38.30 -5.54
N GLY A 116 7.68 37.82 -6.02
CA GLY A 116 6.61 38.63 -6.61
C GLY A 116 5.40 38.63 -5.71
N GLU A 117 5.32 39.65 -4.87
CA GLU A 117 4.20 40.01 -4.01
C GLU A 117 3.00 40.44 -4.86
N ILE A 118 1.90 39.68 -4.80
CA ILE A 118 0.60 40.06 -5.37
C ILE A 118 -0.44 39.96 -4.27
N ASP A 119 -0.58 41.08 -3.57
CA ASP A 119 -1.65 41.33 -2.62
C ASP A 119 -2.68 42.24 -3.30
N ARG A 120 -3.84 41.69 -3.69
CA ARG A 120 -5.04 42.47 -4.01
C ARG A 120 -6.31 41.69 -3.64
N PRO A 121 -7.10 42.15 -2.67
CA PRO A 121 -8.42 41.60 -2.40
C PRO A 121 -9.41 42.07 -3.48
N MET A 122 -10.18 41.14 -4.05
CA MET A 122 -11.30 41.47 -4.94
C MET A 122 -12.51 41.94 -4.11
N PRO A 123 -13.27 42.94 -4.60
CA PRO A 123 -14.47 43.42 -3.93
C PRO A 123 -15.63 42.44 -4.16
N VAL A 124 -16.15 41.92 -3.05
CA VAL A 124 -17.44 41.22 -2.99
C VAL A 124 -18.53 42.27 -2.83
N SER A 125 -19.36 42.43 -3.84
CA SER A 125 -20.71 43.01 -3.74
C SER A 125 -21.52 42.67 -4.99
N ALA A 126 -22.58 41.88 -4.83
CA ALA A 126 -23.93 42.22 -5.31
C ALA A 126 -24.91 41.12 -4.93
N GLU A 127 -25.88 41.52 -4.13
CA GLU A 127 -27.06 40.78 -3.73
C GLU A 127 -27.83 40.22 -4.94
N SER A 128 -28.20 38.94 -4.88
CA SER A 128 -29.36 38.44 -5.60
C SER A 128 -30.38 37.96 -4.58
N HIS A 129 -31.41 38.79 -4.43
CA HIS A 129 -32.61 38.57 -3.65
C HIS A 129 -33.40 37.44 -4.33
N ILE A 130 -33.44 36.26 -3.71
CA ILE A 130 -34.39 35.20 -4.05
C ILE A 130 -35.14 34.86 -2.77
N ASP A 131 -36.24 35.57 -2.56
CA ASP A 131 -37.28 35.18 -1.61
C ASP A 131 -38.12 34.07 -2.25
N SER A 132 -37.92 32.83 -1.79
CA SER A 132 -38.95 31.77 -1.80
C SER A 132 -38.49 30.60 -0.94
N PRO A 133 -39.14 30.33 0.21
CA PRO A 133 -38.86 29.15 1.00
C PRO A 133 -39.55 27.94 0.37
N LEU A 134 -38.84 27.24 -0.51
CA LEU A 134 -39.23 25.88 -0.91
C LEU A 134 -38.61 24.89 0.08
N THR A 135 -39.49 24.18 0.78
CA THR A 135 -39.19 23.13 1.75
C THR A 135 -38.36 21.98 1.10
N PRO A 136 -37.20 21.59 1.65
CA PRO A 136 -36.27 20.65 1.01
C PRO A 136 -36.66 19.15 1.00
N GLU A 137 -37.80 18.74 1.56
CA GLU A 137 -38.04 17.32 1.85
C GLU A 137 -38.77 16.50 0.78
N GLU A 138 -39.27 17.11 -0.32
CA GLU A 138 -40.19 16.38 -1.23
C GLU A 138 -39.73 16.22 -2.69
N VAL A 139 -38.52 16.64 -3.06
CA VAL A 139 -38.05 16.56 -4.47
C VAL A 139 -37.00 15.46 -4.72
N THR A 140 -36.45 14.84 -3.68
CA THR A 140 -35.36 13.85 -3.82
C THR A 140 -35.83 12.39 -3.91
N ALA A 141 -37.08 12.08 -3.58
CA ALA A 141 -37.58 10.69 -3.59
C ALA A 141 -38.11 10.20 -4.95
N SER A 142 -38.52 11.10 -5.86
CA SER A 142 -39.18 10.73 -7.13
C SER A 142 -38.21 10.69 -8.31
N THR A 143 -37.24 11.59 -8.38
CA THR A 143 -36.33 11.72 -9.53
C THR A 143 -35.27 10.60 -9.60
N GLY A 144 -34.89 10.02 -8.46
CA GLY A 144 -33.90 8.93 -8.42
C GLY A 144 -34.40 7.59 -9.02
N LYS A 145 -35.72 7.35 -9.00
CA LYS A 145 -36.30 6.07 -9.47
C LYS A 145 -36.40 6.01 -11.01
N THR A 146 -36.63 7.14 -11.65
CA THR A 146 -36.80 7.23 -13.11
C THR A 146 -35.46 7.15 -13.86
N ILE A 147 -34.39 7.71 -13.30
CA ILE A 147 -33.05 7.68 -13.92
C ILE A 147 -32.46 6.26 -13.89
N GLY A 148 -32.66 5.52 -12.78
CA GLY A 148 -32.22 4.12 -12.67
C GLY A 148 -32.95 3.16 -13.62
N GLN A 149 -34.25 3.37 -13.85
CA GLN A 149 -35.03 2.53 -14.78
C GLN A 149 -34.63 2.76 -16.24
N PHE A 150 -34.30 3.99 -16.64
CA PHE A 150 -33.88 4.29 -18.01
C PHE A 150 -32.49 3.71 -18.33
N ALA A 151 -31.54 3.81 -17.39
CA ALA A 151 -30.21 3.22 -17.57
C ALA A 151 -30.27 1.69 -17.71
N GLY A 152 -31.15 1.02 -16.93
CA GLY A 152 -31.34 -0.42 -17.00
C GLY A 152 -31.92 -0.90 -18.35
N SER A 153 -32.89 -0.19 -18.92
CA SER A 153 -33.49 -0.57 -20.21
C SER A 153 -32.53 -0.37 -21.38
N VAL A 154 -31.75 0.72 -21.38
CA VAL A 154 -30.76 0.98 -22.45
C VAL A 154 -29.66 -0.08 -22.44
N TYR A 155 -29.18 -0.47 -21.26
CA TYR A 155 -28.14 -1.51 -21.14
C TYR A 155 -28.64 -2.89 -21.58
N GLN A 156 -29.89 -3.24 -21.22
CA GLN A 156 -30.53 -4.49 -21.65
C GLN A 156 -30.75 -4.52 -23.17
N GLU A 157 -31.22 -3.42 -23.78
CA GLU A 157 -31.40 -3.29 -25.22
C GLU A 157 -30.07 -3.47 -25.96
N PHE A 158 -29.02 -2.77 -25.53
CA PHE A 158 -27.68 -2.89 -26.11
C PHE A 158 -27.13 -4.31 -26.00
N ARG A 159 -27.30 -4.97 -24.84
CA ARG A 159 -26.90 -6.37 -24.64
C ARG A 159 -27.69 -7.33 -25.54
N ASN A 160 -28.97 -7.08 -25.75
CA ASN A 160 -29.80 -7.87 -26.65
C ASN A 160 -29.39 -7.65 -28.11
N GLN A 161 -29.02 -6.43 -28.50
CA GLN A 161 -28.48 -6.15 -29.83
C GLN A 161 -27.13 -6.85 -30.06
N LEU A 162 -26.23 -6.83 -29.08
CA LEU A 162 -24.98 -7.61 -29.10
C LEU A 162 -25.25 -9.11 -29.28
N LYS A 163 -26.19 -9.69 -28.52
CA LYS A 163 -26.56 -11.11 -28.66
C LYS A 163 -27.22 -11.45 -29.99
N SER A 164 -27.96 -10.51 -30.58
CA SER A 164 -28.69 -10.73 -31.82
C SER A 164 -27.78 -10.78 -33.06
N GLY A 165 -26.48 -10.50 -32.93
CA GLY A 165 -25.54 -10.46 -34.05
C GLY A 165 -25.87 -9.40 -35.11
N LYS A 166 -26.79 -8.49 -34.81
CA LYS A 166 -27.31 -7.49 -35.76
C LYS A 166 -26.42 -6.25 -35.84
N LEU A 167 -25.50 -6.09 -34.89
CA LEU A 167 -24.37 -5.17 -35.00
C LEU A 167 -23.27 -5.91 -35.73
N ASP A 168 -23.26 -5.76 -37.06
CA ASP A 168 -22.15 -6.16 -37.94
C ASP A 168 -20.98 -5.17 -37.72
N LEU A 169 -20.49 -5.14 -36.47
CA LEU A 169 -19.28 -4.45 -36.08
C LEU A 169 -18.16 -5.36 -36.55
N ASP A 170 -17.77 -5.22 -37.81
CA ASP A 170 -16.56 -5.83 -38.32
C ASP A 170 -15.40 -5.41 -37.39
N PRO A 171 -14.90 -6.33 -36.54
CA PRO A 171 -13.91 -5.99 -35.52
C PRO A 171 -12.62 -5.48 -36.16
N SER A 172 -12.37 -5.85 -37.42
CA SER A 172 -11.22 -5.38 -38.19
C SER A 172 -11.28 -3.89 -38.53
N LYS A 173 -12.47 -3.27 -38.50
CA LYS A 173 -12.64 -1.83 -38.73
C LYS A 173 -12.42 -0.97 -37.48
N ILE A 174 -12.41 -1.60 -36.29
CA ILE A 174 -12.30 -0.91 -34.99
C ILE A 174 -10.84 -0.85 -34.53
N ILE A 175 -9.99 -1.78 -34.97
CA ILE A 175 -8.59 -1.85 -34.58
C ILE A 175 -7.77 -0.83 -35.40
N PRO A 176 -7.21 0.23 -34.78
CA PRO A 176 -6.38 1.17 -35.50
C PRO A 176 -5.12 0.46 -36.05
N PRO A 177 -4.64 0.83 -37.26
CA PRO A 177 -3.42 0.25 -37.80
C PRO A 177 -2.23 0.55 -36.87
N GLY A 178 -1.44 -0.48 -36.56
CA GLY A 178 -0.27 -0.36 -35.67
C GLY A 178 -0.54 -0.64 -34.19
N ARG A 179 -1.70 -1.21 -33.83
CA ARG A 179 -1.95 -1.70 -32.47
C ARG A 179 -0.98 -2.83 -32.11
N PRO A 180 -0.20 -2.72 -31.01
CA PRO A 180 0.68 -3.80 -30.57
C PRO A 180 -0.11 -5.06 -30.22
N SER A 181 0.42 -6.23 -30.57
CA SER A 181 -0.26 -7.52 -30.33
C SER A 181 -0.47 -7.83 -28.85
N TRP A 182 0.32 -7.23 -27.95
CA TRP A 182 0.19 -7.44 -26.51
C TRP A 182 -1.05 -6.77 -25.91
N VAL A 183 -1.66 -5.78 -26.60
CA VAL A 183 -2.79 -5.00 -26.05
C VAL A 183 -4.01 -5.87 -25.75
N GLU A 184 -4.24 -6.91 -26.54
CA GLU A 184 -5.37 -7.85 -26.39
C GLU A 184 -4.95 -9.18 -25.78
N GLN A 185 -3.68 -9.32 -25.38
CA GLN A 185 -3.16 -10.58 -24.90
C GLN A 185 -3.61 -10.83 -23.46
N GLU A 186 -4.17 -12.01 -23.21
CA GLU A 186 -4.53 -12.43 -21.86
C GLU A 186 -3.27 -12.55 -20.97
N PRO A 187 -3.44 -12.41 -19.63
CA PRO A 187 -2.36 -12.65 -18.69
C PRO A 187 -1.70 -14.01 -18.92
N HIS A 188 -0.39 -14.02 -19.08
CA HIS A 188 0.33 -15.26 -19.39
C HIS A 188 1.75 -15.25 -18.83
N TRP A 189 2.28 -16.45 -18.65
CA TRP A 189 3.66 -16.67 -18.25
C TRP A 189 4.56 -16.77 -19.48
N GLY A 190 5.62 -15.96 -19.50
CA GLY A 190 6.71 -16.06 -20.45
C GLY A 190 7.63 -17.25 -20.16
N HIS A 191 8.49 -17.58 -21.12
CA HIS A 191 9.46 -18.66 -21.00
C HIS A 191 10.54 -18.41 -19.93
N ASP A 192 10.74 -17.15 -19.56
CA ASP A 192 11.71 -16.65 -18.58
C ASP A 192 11.15 -16.56 -17.15
N GLN A 193 9.98 -17.15 -16.89
CA GLN A 193 9.24 -17.02 -15.62
C GLN A 193 8.79 -15.59 -15.33
N THR A 194 8.75 -14.73 -16.34
CA THR A 194 8.12 -13.42 -16.24
C THR A 194 6.61 -13.58 -16.44
N TYR A 195 5.81 -12.94 -15.58
CA TYR A 195 4.38 -12.84 -15.80
C TYR A 195 4.04 -11.53 -16.52
N TYR A 196 3.31 -11.62 -17.62
CA TYR A 196 2.90 -10.49 -18.45
C TYR A 196 1.41 -10.22 -18.28
N VAL A 197 1.06 -8.96 -18.03
CA VAL A 197 -0.33 -8.51 -17.91
C VAL A 197 -0.52 -7.22 -18.69
N ALA A 198 -1.44 -7.22 -19.66
CA ALA A 198 -1.89 -6.00 -20.32
C ALA A 198 -3.02 -5.35 -19.50
N VAL A 199 -2.86 -4.08 -19.17
CA VAL A 199 -3.88 -3.28 -18.48
C VAL A 199 -4.29 -2.10 -19.34
N SER A 200 -5.55 -1.69 -19.20
CA SER A 200 -6.11 -0.60 -19.98
C SER A 200 -6.90 0.36 -19.11
N SER A 201 -6.84 1.66 -19.41
CA SER A 201 -7.67 2.66 -18.74
C SER A 201 -9.17 2.48 -19.07
N GLY A 202 -9.47 1.94 -20.26
CA GLY A 202 -10.76 2.14 -20.91
C GLY A 202 -10.87 3.51 -21.60
N PRO A 203 -11.99 3.77 -22.32
CA PRO A 203 -12.14 4.96 -23.14
C PRO A 203 -12.61 6.17 -22.31
N TYR A 204 -11.90 7.31 -22.40
CA TYR A 204 -12.29 8.60 -21.83
C TYR A 204 -12.19 9.74 -22.83
N ASP A 205 -12.98 10.78 -22.63
CA ASP A 205 -12.92 12.02 -23.43
C ASP A 205 -11.59 12.77 -23.24
N ARG A 206 -11.00 12.72 -22.03
CA ARG A 206 -9.79 13.47 -21.68
C ARG A 206 -8.61 12.54 -21.38
N GLY A 207 -7.44 12.87 -21.95
CA GLY A 207 -6.21 12.11 -21.70
C GLY A 207 -5.76 12.07 -20.24
N MET A 208 -6.01 13.13 -19.45
CA MET A 208 -5.69 13.11 -18.00
C MET A 208 -6.52 12.09 -17.23
N ASP A 209 -7.78 11.89 -17.60
CA ASP A 209 -8.65 10.90 -16.95
C ASP A 209 -8.23 9.47 -17.35
N CYS A 210 -7.78 9.28 -18.59
CA CYS A 210 -7.15 8.02 -19.02
C CYS A 210 -5.94 7.67 -18.13
N ARG A 211 -5.06 8.63 -17.90
CA ARG A 211 -3.85 8.40 -17.10
C ARG A 211 -4.18 8.04 -15.65
N ARG A 212 -5.14 8.74 -15.03
CA ARG A 212 -5.59 8.43 -13.67
C ARG A 212 -6.24 7.05 -13.58
N ALA A 213 -7.08 6.70 -14.56
CA ALA A 213 -7.73 5.40 -14.62
C ALA A 213 -6.72 4.27 -14.86
N LEU A 214 -5.76 4.46 -15.76
CA LEU A 214 -4.67 3.52 -16.00
C LEU A 214 -3.88 3.28 -14.71
N ASP A 215 -3.57 4.34 -13.98
CA ASP A 215 -2.83 4.28 -12.73
C ASP A 215 -3.53 3.42 -11.65
N LEU A 216 -4.86 3.49 -11.60
CA LEU A 216 -5.69 2.64 -10.73
C LEU A 216 -5.70 1.18 -11.20
N GLU A 217 -5.86 0.92 -12.50
CA GLU A 217 -5.87 -0.44 -13.05
C GLU A 217 -4.50 -1.11 -12.93
N ILE A 218 -3.40 -0.38 -13.07
CA ILE A 218 -2.04 -0.87 -12.78
C ILE A 218 -1.94 -1.32 -11.32
N SER A 219 -2.40 -0.49 -10.39
CA SER A 219 -2.32 -0.80 -8.95
C SER A 219 -3.13 -2.05 -8.63
N LYS A 220 -4.34 -2.16 -9.19
CA LYS A 220 -5.20 -3.35 -9.04
C LYS A 220 -4.58 -4.61 -9.63
N ALA A 221 -3.90 -4.52 -10.78
CA ALA A 221 -3.21 -5.65 -11.38
C ALA A 221 -2.01 -6.11 -10.53
N ILE A 222 -1.27 -5.17 -9.93
CA ILE A 222 -0.19 -5.47 -8.98
C ILE A 222 -0.74 -6.16 -7.73
N ASP A 223 -1.85 -5.66 -7.17
CA ASP A 223 -2.51 -6.26 -6.01
C ASP A 223 -2.97 -7.69 -6.32
N GLN A 224 -3.61 -7.90 -7.47
CA GLN A 224 -4.06 -9.22 -7.90
C GLN A 224 -2.89 -10.18 -8.09
N PHE A 225 -1.78 -9.71 -8.67
CA PHE A 225 -0.57 -10.51 -8.80
C PHE A 225 0.05 -10.86 -7.44
N ALA A 226 0.05 -9.93 -6.49
CA ALA A 226 0.53 -10.19 -5.14
C ALA A 226 -0.32 -11.25 -4.42
N VAL A 227 -1.65 -11.24 -4.60
CA VAL A 227 -2.54 -12.29 -4.09
C VAL A 227 -2.22 -13.64 -4.72
N GLU A 228 -2.09 -13.70 -6.05
CA GLU A 228 -1.74 -14.94 -6.77
C GLU A 228 -0.38 -15.50 -6.32
N LEU A 229 0.61 -14.63 -6.16
CA LEU A 229 1.97 -15.00 -5.79
C LEU A 229 2.10 -15.47 -4.33
N THR A 230 1.34 -14.86 -3.42
CA THR A 230 1.41 -15.15 -1.97
C THR A 230 0.37 -16.17 -1.50
N GLY A 231 -0.70 -16.36 -2.26
CA GLY A 231 -1.86 -17.17 -1.88
C GLY A 231 -2.72 -16.56 -0.78
N SER A 232 -2.60 -15.25 -0.54
CA SER A 232 -3.32 -14.55 0.54
C SER A 232 -4.01 -13.29 0.04
N ASP A 233 -5.33 -13.21 0.19
CA ASP A 233 -6.14 -12.05 -0.19
C ASP A 233 -5.76 -10.77 0.58
N ASP A 234 -5.23 -10.92 1.80
CA ASP A 234 -4.81 -9.79 2.64
C ASP A 234 -3.43 -9.23 2.27
N ALA A 235 -2.68 -9.89 1.37
CA ALA A 235 -1.30 -9.52 1.07
C ALA A 235 -1.15 -8.08 0.57
N PRO A 236 -1.97 -7.56 -0.36
CA PRO A 236 -1.83 -6.18 -0.84
C PRO A 236 -2.01 -5.14 0.26
N THR A 237 -3.01 -5.34 1.12
CA THR A 237 -3.30 -4.44 2.24
C THR A 237 -2.18 -4.44 3.27
N LEU A 238 -1.57 -5.61 3.51
CA LEU A 238 -0.52 -5.78 4.50
C LEU A 238 0.85 -5.30 4.01
N ILE A 239 1.14 -5.38 2.71
CA ILE A 239 2.35 -4.82 2.11
C ILE A 239 2.23 -3.29 1.97
N GLY A 240 1.06 -2.78 1.62
CA GLY A 240 0.75 -1.35 1.62
C GLY A 240 1.65 -0.54 0.67
N ASP A 241 2.24 0.56 1.18
CA ASP A 241 3.01 1.53 0.40
C ASP A 241 4.23 0.94 -0.32
N ASP A 242 4.75 -0.20 0.13
CA ASP A 242 5.91 -0.84 -0.51
C ASP A 242 5.54 -1.35 -1.93
N LEU A 243 4.26 -1.68 -2.21
CA LEU A 243 3.78 -2.00 -3.56
C LEU A 243 3.78 -0.78 -4.50
N ALA A 244 3.60 0.43 -3.96
CA ALA A 244 3.66 1.64 -4.77
C ALA A 244 5.08 1.88 -5.33
N THR A 245 6.13 1.42 -4.62
CA THR A 245 7.51 1.49 -5.11
C THR A 245 7.75 0.49 -6.25
N ILE A 246 7.08 -0.68 -6.21
CA ILE A 246 7.17 -1.71 -7.26
C ILE A 246 6.51 -1.24 -8.57
N LYS A 247 5.45 -0.43 -8.47
CA LYS A 247 4.72 0.09 -9.63
C LYS A 247 5.60 0.79 -10.66
N GLU A 248 6.59 1.57 -10.21
CA GLU A 248 7.54 2.26 -11.10
C GLU A 248 8.48 1.29 -11.82
N ALA A 249 8.74 0.11 -11.24
CA ALA A 249 9.63 -0.91 -11.81
C ALA A 249 8.91 -1.90 -12.76
N VAL A 250 7.59 -2.08 -12.63
CA VAL A 250 6.80 -3.07 -13.39
C VAL A 250 6.35 -2.54 -14.77
N ALA A 251 6.15 -1.23 -14.90
CA ALA A 251 5.63 -0.63 -16.14
C ALA A 251 6.72 -0.56 -17.21
N MET A 252 6.60 -1.37 -18.27
CA MET A 252 7.62 -1.46 -19.32
C MET A 252 7.25 -0.67 -20.57
N GLU A 253 6.06 -0.93 -21.12
CA GLU A 253 5.58 -0.30 -22.35
C GLU A 253 4.23 0.38 -22.12
N SER A 254 4.02 1.50 -22.82
CA SER A 254 2.75 2.20 -22.84
C SER A 254 2.33 2.49 -24.28
N TYR A 255 1.05 2.33 -24.57
CA TYR A 255 0.46 2.59 -25.88
C TYR A 255 -0.78 3.43 -25.71
N GLN A 256 -0.91 4.48 -26.52
CA GLN A 256 -2.06 5.35 -26.55
C GLN A 256 -2.82 5.13 -27.85
N GLU A 257 -4.11 4.88 -27.75
CA GLU A 257 -5.01 4.81 -28.90
C GLU A 257 -6.07 5.91 -28.84
N GLU A 258 -6.43 6.38 -30.02
CA GLU A 258 -7.53 7.30 -30.23
C GLU A 258 -8.65 6.51 -30.92
N LEU A 259 -9.77 6.40 -30.22
CA LEU A 259 -10.97 5.77 -30.72
C LEU A 259 -11.88 6.87 -31.26
N THR A 260 -12.48 6.67 -32.42
CA THR A 260 -13.48 7.59 -32.98
C THR A 260 -14.85 6.92 -32.99
N PRO A 261 -15.48 6.66 -31.82
CA PRO A 261 -16.85 6.17 -31.77
C PRO A 261 -17.83 7.23 -32.30
N SER A 262 -19.10 6.84 -32.46
CA SER A 262 -20.17 7.73 -32.93
C SER A 262 -20.44 8.95 -32.05
N PHE A 263 -19.87 9.01 -30.85
CA PHE A 263 -20.10 10.06 -29.85
C PHE A 263 -18.94 11.05 -29.71
N GLY A 264 -17.96 11.01 -30.61
CA GLY A 264 -16.78 11.88 -30.59
C GLY A 264 -15.49 11.10 -30.39
N VAL A 265 -14.37 11.82 -30.41
CA VAL A 265 -13.04 11.25 -30.17
C VAL A 265 -12.92 10.85 -28.70
N MET A 266 -12.44 9.64 -28.44
CA MET A 266 -12.11 9.14 -27.11
C MET A 266 -10.67 8.66 -27.10
N HIS A 267 -10.01 8.80 -25.96
CA HIS A 267 -8.65 8.32 -25.74
C HIS A 267 -8.69 7.08 -24.84
N GLN A 268 -7.79 6.14 -25.10
CA GLN A 268 -7.58 4.98 -24.26
C GLN A 268 -6.08 4.72 -24.14
N TRP A 269 -5.63 4.46 -22.92
CA TRP A 269 -4.22 4.17 -22.64
C TRP A 269 -4.08 2.72 -22.21
N HIS A 270 -3.02 2.09 -22.67
CA HIS A 270 -2.67 0.72 -22.38
C HIS A 270 -1.26 0.67 -21.80
N SER A 271 -1.01 -0.27 -20.90
CA SER A 271 0.32 -0.56 -20.41
C SER A 271 0.54 -2.06 -20.29
N LEU A 272 1.73 -2.49 -20.71
CA LEU A 272 2.20 -3.86 -20.50
C LEU A 272 3.01 -3.90 -19.21
N LEU A 273 2.51 -4.68 -18.24
CA LEU A 273 3.15 -4.93 -16.96
C LEU A 273 4.01 -6.18 -17.05
N LYS A 274 5.26 -6.06 -16.62
CA LYS A 274 6.23 -7.15 -16.62
C LYS A 274 6.65 -7.48 -15.19
N PHE A 275 6.23 -8.64 -14.69
CA PHE A 275 6.60 -9.10 -13.34
C PHE A 275 7.78 -10.06 -13.42
N ASP A 276 8.98 -9.47 -13.49
CA ASP A 276 10.24 -10.21 -13.51
C ASP A 276 10.47 -11.01 -12.22
N PRO A 277 11.28 -12.09 -12.26
CA PRO A 277 11.65 -12.85 -11.06
C PRO A 277 12.22 -12.00 -9.92
N ALA A 278 12.91 -10.90 -10.24
CA ALA A 278 13.41 -9.96 -9.25
C ALA A 278 12.28 -9.23 -8.49
N ILE A 279 11.23 -8.82 -9.19
CA ILE A 279 10.05 -8.17 -8.61
C ILE A 279 9.25 -9.18 -7.79
N GLN A 280 9.09 -10.40 -8.30
CA GLN A 280 8.44 -11.49 -7.57
C GLN A 280 9.13 -11.76 -6.23
N GLU A 281 10.47 -11.79 -6.24
CA GLU A 281 11.24 -11.99 -5.02
C GLU A 281 11.11 -10.81 -4.05
N GLN A 282 11.06 -9.57 -4.54
CA GLN A 282 10.78 -8.39 -3.70
C GLN A 282 9.40 -8.48 -3.02
N ILE A 283 8.35 -8.83 -3.76
CA ILE A 283 7.00 -9.01 -3.21
C ILE A 283 7.01 -10.11 -2.12
N ARG A 284 7.68 -11.25 -2.39
CA ARG A 284 7.83 -12.32 -1.39
C ARG A 284 8.58 -11.85 -0.15
N GLN A 285 9.65 -11.07 -0.31
CA GLN A 285 10.43 -10.53 0.81
C GLN A 285 9.60 -9.58 1.67
N PHE A 286 8.82 -8.68 1.06
CA PHE A 286 7.91 -7.80 1.79
C PHE A 286 6.85 -8.62 2.55
N TRP A 287 6.28 -9.62 1.89
CA TRP A 287 5.31 -10.51 2.52
C TRP A 287 5.90 -11.26 3.72
N TYR A 288 7.09 -11.84 3.59
CA TYR A 288 7.76 -12.53 4.69
C TYR A 288 8.18 -11.58 5.81
N ALA A 289 8.61 -10.35 5.49
CA ALA A 289 8.91 -9.34 6.50
C ALA A 289 7.66 -9.03 7.34
N GLN A 290 6.51 -8.89 6.68
CA GLN A 290 5.24 -8.60 7.32
C GLN A 290 4.72 -9.78 8.17
N GLN A 291 4.91 -11.02 7.69
CA GLN A 291 4.62 -12.21 8.49
C GLN A 291 5.50 -12.31 9.75
N ARG A 292 6.76 -11.87 9.69
CA ARG A 292 7.64 -11.85 10.89
C ARG A 292 7.17 -10.80 11.90
N ILE A 293 6.83 -9.60 11.44
CA ILE A 293 6.37 -8.52 12.31
C ILE A 293 5.07 -8.91 13.01
N SER A 294 4.09 -9.43 12.27
CA SER A 294 2.82 -9.85 12.83
C SER A 294 3.00 -10.90 13.93
N ARG A 295 3.84 -11.92 13.72
CA ARG A 295 4.17 -12.94 14.74
C ARG A 295 4.74 -12.31 16.02
N VAL A 296 5.67 -11.38 15.90
CA VAL A 296 6.26 -10.69 17.06
C VAL A 296 5.22 -9.85 17.79
N VAL A 297 4.39 -9.10 17.06
CA VAL A 297 3.32 -8.29 17.65
C VAL A 297 2.34 -9.18 18.41
N TYR A 298 1.92 -10.31 17.84
CA TYR A 298 1.01 -11.25 18.50
C TYR A 298 1.59 -11.86 19.78
N ILE A 299 2.86 -12.30 19.74
CA ILE A 299 3.54 -12.81 20.93
C ILE A 299 3.65 -11.71 21.99
N GLY A 300 4.00 -10.48 21.58
CA GLY A 300 4.11 -9.32 22.46
C GLY A 300 2.77 -8.96 23.12
N THR A 301 1.69 -8.90 22.35
CA THR A 301 0.34 -8.62 22.86
C THR A 301 -0.13 -9.73 23.81
N GLY A 302 0.10 -11.00 23.47
CA GLY A 302 -0.22 -12.13 24.34
C GLY A 302 0.52 -12.07 25.67
N PHE A 303 1.81 -11.72 25.64
CA PHE A 303 2.62 -11.55 26.84
C PHE A 303 2.18 -10.36 27.70
N LEU A 304 1.90 -9.20 27.08
CA LEU A 304 1.39 -8.03 27.80
C LEU A 304 0.02 -8.28 28.43
N PHE A 305 -0.85 -9.02 27.74
CA PHE A 305 -2.14 -9.43 28.27
C PHE A 305 -1.97 -10.32 29.51
N LEU A 306 -1.08 -11.31 29.45
CA LEU A 306 -0.77 -12.18 30.59
C LEU A 306 -0.20 -11.39 31.78
N LEU A 307 0.73 -10.47 31.53
CA LEU A 307 1.28 -9.59 32.58
C LEU A 307 0.21 -8.69 33.19
N GLY A 308 -0.69 -8.13 32.38
CA GLY A 308 -1.83 -7.36 32.85
C GLY A 308 -2.72 -8.18 33.79
N LEU A 309 -3.02 -9.42 33.41
CA LEU A 309 -3.83 -10.33 34.21
C LEU A 309 -3.14 -10.69 35.54
N MET A 310 -1.83 -10.96 35.52
CA MET A 310 -1.03 -11.19 36.72
C MET A 310 -0.99 -9.95 37.64
N SER A 311 -0.91 -8.75 37.06
CA SER A 311 -0.94 -7.49 37.81
C SER A 311 -2.27 -7.29 38.55
N ILE A 312 -3.40 -7.54 37.88
CA ILE A 312 -4.74 -7.49 38.49
C ILE A 312 -4.86 -8.49 39.64
N PHE A 313 -4.38 -9.72 39.45
CA PHE A 313 -4.40 -10.77 40.47
C PHE A 313 -3.57 -10.37 41.70
N TYR A 314 -2.35 -9.85 41.48
CA TYR A 314 -1.49 -9.36 42.54
C TYR A 314 -2.12 -8.19 43.32
N ALA A 315 -2.70 -7.22 42.61
CA ALA A 315 -3.41 -6.09 43.21
C ALA A 315 -4.60 -6.56 44.07
N GLY A 316 -5.35 -7.56 43.58
CA GLY A 316 -6.43 -8.20 44.33
C GLY A 316 -5.93 -8.83 45.63
N MET A 317 -4.87 -9.64 45.59
CA MET A 317 -4.29 -10.24 46.80
C MET A 317 -3.74 -9.21 47.78
N SER A 318 -3.04 -8.18 47.28
CA SER A 318 -2.49 -7.07 48.07
C SER A 318 -3.57 -6.38 48.92
N LEU A 319 -4.74 -6.09 48.32
CA LEU A 319 -5.86 -5.48 49.03
C LEU A 319 -6.45 -6.36 50.13
N THR A 320 -6.30 -7.69 50.03
CA THR A 320 -6.84 -8.63 51.02
C THR A 320 -5.91 -8.88 52.23
N GLY A 321 -4.64 -8.45 52.17
CA GLY A 321 -3.59 -8.79 53.14
C GLY A 321 -3.66 -8.12 54.52
N GLN A 322 -4.56 -7.16 54.76
CA GLN A 322 -4.71 -6.52 56.08
C GLN A 322 -6.16 -6.58 56.58
N GLY A 323 -6.51 -7.66 57.28
CA GLY A 323 -7.69 -7.72 58.15
C GLY A 323 -9.02 -8.13 57.51
N SER A 324 -9.07 -8.47 56.22
CA SER A 324 -10.32 -8.88 55.58
C SER A 324 -10.63 -10.37 55.79
N ARG A 325 -11.80 -10.69 56.36
CA ARG A 325 -12.35 -12.07 56.50
C ARG A 325 -12.92 -12.59 55.18
N ILE A 326 -12.22 -12.40 54.07
CA ILE A 326 -12.70 -12.89 52.77
C ILE A 326 -12.48 -14.41 52.74
N SER A 327 -13.52 -15.16 52.40
CA SER A 327 -13.47 -16.62 52.41
C SER A 327 -12.46 -17.12 51.35
N PRO A 328 -11.54 -18.03 51.70
CA PRO A 328 -10.55 -18.57 50.75
C PRO A 328 -11.18 -19.27 49.52
N ALA A 329 -12.43 -19.70 49.60
CA ALA A 329 -13.19 -20.28 48.49
C ALA A 329 -13.44 -19.31 47.32
N LEU A 330 -13.59 -18.00 47.59
CA LEU A 330 -13.78 -16.99 46.53
C LEU A 330 -12.49 -16.77 45.74
N VAL A 331 -11.34 -16.83 46.42
CA VAL A 331 -10.02 -16.66 45.77
C VAL A 331 -9.73 -17.86 44.86
N SER A 332 -9.99 -19.09 45.31
CA SER A 332 -9.78 -20.28 44.48
C SER A 332 -10.71 -20.33 43.27
N ALA A 333 -12.00 -20.00 43.45
CA ALA A 333 -12.95 -19.93 42.35
C ALA A 333 -12.56 -18.88 41.30
N GLY A 334 -12.12 -17.70 41.73
CA GLY A 334 -11.62 -16.64 40.84
C GLY A 334 -10.39 -17.09 40.03
N SER A 335 -9.47 -17.81 40.67
CA SER A 335 -8.25 -18.31 40.04
C SER A 335 -8.55 -19.32 38.93
N VAL A 336 -9.46 -20.27 39.19
CA VAL A 336 -9.87 -21.29 38.23
C VAL A 336 -10.62 -20.67 37.05
N ALA A 337 -11.53 -19.72 37.31
CA ALA A 337 -12.25 -19.01 36.26
C ALA A 337 -11.31 -18.19 35.36
N ALA A 338 -10.31 -17.52 35.95
CA ALA A 338 -9.31 -16.76 35.20
C ALA A 338 -8.44 -17.67 34.31
N LEU A 339 -8.00 -18.81 34.82
CA LEU A 339 -7.25 -19.81 34.04
C LEU A 339 -8.08 -20.39 32.90
N GLY A 340 -9.34 -20.75 33.17
CA GLY A 340 -10.27 -21.23 32.14
C GLY A 340 -10.52 -20.20 31.05
N GLY A 341 -10.73 -18.94 31.43
CA GLY A 341 -10.86 -17.82 30.50
C GLY A 341 -9.60 -17.60 29.64
N LEU A 342 -8.41 -17.73 30.25
CA LEU A 342 -7.14 -17.57 29.54
C LEU A 342 -6.90 -18.69 28.52
N ILE A 343 -7.22 -19.95 28.88
CA ILE A 343 -7.14 -21.08 27.95
C ILE A 343 -8.13 -20.90 26.80
N ALA A 344 -9.38 -20.54 27.09
CA ALA A 344 -10.40 -20.30 26.07
C ALA A 344 -10.00 -19.16 25.12
N ALA A 345 -9.50 -18.04 25.68
CA ALA A 345 -8.99 -16.92 24.90
C ALA A 345 -7.79 -17.32 24.04
N GLY A 346 -6.85 -18.10 24.59
CA GLY A 346 -5.70 -18.63 23.84
C GLY A 346 -6.12 -19.53 22.68
N VAL A 347 -7.10 -20.41 22.87
CA VAL A 347 -7.63 -21.27 21.80
C VAL A 347 -8.36 -20.47 20.72
N ILE A 348 -9.19 -19.50 21.10
CA ILE A 348 -9.87 -18.60 20.16
C ILE A 348 -8.85 -17.77 19.38
N PHE A 349 -7.78 -17.33 20.04
CA PHE A 349 -6.70 -16.57 19.43
C PHE A 349 -5.96 -17.42 18.39
N VAL A 350 -5.50 -18.62 18.73
CA VAL A 350 -4.84 -19.52 17.76
C VAL A 350 -5.75 -19.86 16.58
N ARG A 351 -7.04 -20.08 16.83
CA ARG A 351 -8.00 -20.43 15.77
C ARG A 351 -8.35 -19.26 14.84
N SER A 352 -8.40 -18.04 15.38
CA SER A 352 -8.72 -16.83 14.58
C SER A 352 -7.58 -16.42 13.65
N PHE A 353 -6.38 -16.95 13.84
CA PHE A 353 -5.19 -16.62 13.04
C PHE A 353 -4.55 -17.90 12.46
N PRO A 354 -5.16 -18.54 11.45
CA PRO A 354 -4.67 -19.78 10.84
C PRO A 354 -3.37 -19.61 10.02
N MET A 355 -2.77 -18.40 9.99
CA MET A 355 -1.52 -18.11 9.27
C MET A 355 -0.23 -18.32 10.10
N LEU A 356 -0.37 -18.87 11.32
CA LEU A 356 0.72 -19.51 12.06
C LEU A 356 0.88 -20.95 11.59
#